data_AF-A0A224Y8L2-F1
#
_entry.id   AF-A0A224Y8L2-F1
#
_cell.length_a   1.000
_cell.length_b   1.000
_cell.length_c   1.000
_cell.angle_alpha   90.00
_cell.angle_beta   90.00
_cell.angle_gamma   90.00
#
_symmetry.space_group_name_H-M   'P 1'
#
loop_
_entity.id
_entity.type
_entity.pdbx_description
1 polymer ?
#
loop_
_entity_poly.entity_id
_entity_poly.type
_entity_poly.pdbx_seq_one_letter_code
_entity_poly.pdbx_strand_id
1 'polypeptide(L)'
;MTPKLSMVVLLASFLLGVCHPALSQQRPQPHECYAESVSSCYRMYRRVLVGDMGASYDRVCKNVTAKYRCHQKIASCPEPVRTNFSRQEEGYEALRNFVCDRQSLDDYRTASQCQDFGKLQDCQERNGAGPKENREDPDNFGCRLGRSTMICFDELFKSDCEMDKKTAKAAFMKGENILLALEGCSSSAASHLISQFLMLGAMVAALSRYMNK
;
A
#
# COMPACT_ATOMS: atom_id res chain seq x y z
N MET A 1 -49.51 19.96 58.06
CA MET A 1 -50.57 19.97 57.04
C MET A 1 -50.14 20.91 55.92
N THR A 2 -50.09 20.37 54.71
CA THR A 2 -49.79 21.05 53.43
C THR A 2 -50.81 22.13 53.07
N PRO A 3 -50.48 23.02 52.12
CA PRO A 3 -51.05 22.79 50.79
C PRO A 3 -50.02 22.76 49.66
N LYS A 4 -50.41 22.02 48.63
CA LYS A 4 -49.73 21.71 47.37
C LYS A 4 -50.18 22.67 46.26
N LEU A 5 -49.40 22.62 45.17
CA LEU A 5 -49.67 23.01 43.77
C LEU A 5 -49.64 24.51 43.48
N SER A 6 -49.23 25.00 42.31
CA SER A 6 -48.44 24.51 41.16
C SER A 6 -48.67 25.61 40.12
N MET A 7 -47.67 26.40 39.74
CA MET A 7 -47.72 27.13 38.47
C MET A 7 -46.38 26.99 37.77
N VAL A 8 -46.44 26.05 36.85
CA VAL A 8 -45.70 25.87 35.61
C VAL A 8 -45.28 27.21 34.98
N VAL A 9 -44.13 27.13 34.29
CA VAL A 9 -43.52 28.07 33.34
C VAL A 9 -42.70 29.20 33.96
N LEU A 10 -41.36 29.06 33.90
CA LEU A 10 -40.52 29.90 33.03
C LEU A 10 -39.03 29.51 33.14
N LEU A 11 -38.47 29.23 31.96
CA LEU A 11 -37.08 29.43 31.55
C LEU A 11 -36.02 28.41 32.00
N ALA A 12 -36.06 27.29 31.28
CA ALA A 12 -34.85 26.59 30.84
C ALA A 12 -33.93 27.56 30.09
N SER A 13 -32.80 27.93 30.68
CA SER A 13 -31.66 28.58 30.00
C SER A 13 -30.46 28.55 30.93
N PHE A 14 -29.71 27.45 31.00
CA PHE A 14 -28.26 27.41 31.31
C PHE A 14 -27.75 25.96 31.25
N LEU A 15 -27.93 25.34 30.07
CA LEU A 15 -27.18 24.15 29.64
C LEU A 15 -26.46 24.48 28.33
N LEU A 16 -25.60 25.49 28.37
CA LEU A 16 -24.66 25.79 27.30
C LEU A 16 -23.25 25.86 27.91
N GLY A 17 -22.74 24.67 28.21
CA GLY A 17 -21.34 24.42 28.52
C GLY A 17 -20.91 23.13 27.82
N VAL A 18 -21.27 23.01 26.54
CA VAL A 18 -20.92 21.85 25.70
C VAL A 18 -19.41 21.87 25.50
N CYS A 19 -18.75 20.85 26.03
CA CYS A 19 -17.44 20.38 25.62
C CYS A 19 -17.28 20.46 24.10
N HIS A 20 -16.35 21.27 23.62
CA HIS A 20 -15.60 20.93 22.41
C HIS A 20 -14.14 21.27 22.70
N PRO A 21 -13.23 20.28 22.81
CA PRO A 21 -11.85 20.58 22.49
C PRO A 21 -11.89 21.03 21.04
N ALA A 22 -11.53 22.28 20.79
CA ALA A 22 -11.21 22.74 19.47
C ALA A 22 -10.05 21.85 18.99
N LEU A 23 -10.36 20.77 18.27
CA LEU A 23 -9.45 20.23 17.28
C LEU A 23 -9.12 21.42 16.41
N SER A 24 -7.94 21.98 16.63
CA SER A 24 -7.34 22.95 15.73
C SER A 24 -7.31 22.29 14.35
N GLN A 25 -8.33 22.57 13.53
CA GLN A 25 -8.25 22.39 12.10
C GLN A 25 -7.25 23.43 11.61
N GLN A 26 -5.96 23.16 11.81
CA GLN A 26 -4.95 23.76 10.97
C GLN A 26 -5.34 23.39 9.54
N ARG A 27 -5.70 24.40 8.74
CA ARG A 27 -5.82 24.21 7.29
C ARG A 27 -4.51 23.55 6.86
N PRO A 28 -4.55 22.45 6.11
CA PRO A 28 -3.35 21.84 5.59
C PRO A 28 -2.57 22.92 4.86
N GLN A 29 -1.28 22.99 5.14
CA GLN A 29 -0.44 23.89 4.38
C GLN A 29 -0.52 23.44 2.91
N PRO A 30 -0.54 24.35 1.92
CA PRO A 30 -0.74 23.99 0.51
C PRO A 30 0.19 22.86 0.02
N HIS A 31 1.37 22.73 0.63
CA HIS A 31 2.34 21.69 0.31
C HIS A 31 1.97 20.28 0.77
N GLU A 32 1.13 20.14 1.81
CA GLU A 32 0.72 18.83 2.36
C GLU A 32 -0.25 18.09 1.43
N CYS A 33 -0.81 18.80 0.45
CA CYS A 33 -1.70 18.26 -0.57
C CYS A 33 -1.03 18.05 -1.94
N TYR A 34 0.29 18.28 -2.05
CA TYR A 34 1.03 17.92 -3.25
C TYR A 34 1.14 16.41 -3.41
N ALA A 35 1.11 15.95 -4.65
CA ALA A 35 1.09 14.53 -4.96
C ALA A 35 2.28 13.77 -4.35
N GLU A 36 3.47 14.37 -4.39
CA GLU A 36 4.68 13.80 -3.78
C GLU A 36 4.55 13.62 -2.26
N SER A 37 3.98 14.60 -1.56
CA SER A 37 3.78 14.54 -0.10
C SER A 37 2.76 13.46 0.28
N VAL A 38 1.68 13.35 -0.50
CA VAL A 38 0.65 12.32 -0.28
C VAL A 38 1.19 10.93 -0.60
N SER A 39 1.89 10.74 -1.72
CA SER A 39 2.57 9.47 -2.06
C SER A 39 3.59 9.06 -1.00
N SER A 40 4.41 10.00 -0.51
CA SER A 40 5.38 9.76 0.56
C SER A 40 4.71 9.29 1.86
N CYS A 41 3.53 9.83 2.20
CA CYS A 41 2.74 9.34 3.34
C CYS A 41 2.36 7.86 3.18
N TYR A 42 1.82 7.46 2.02
CA TYR A 42 1.45 6.06 1.79
C TYR A 42 2.68 5.14 1.78
N ARG A 43 3.82 5.59 1.26
CA ARG A 43 5.09 4.85 1.30
C ARG A 43 5.56 4.51 2.71
N MET A 44 5.28 5.35 3.70
CA MET A 44 5.68 5.08 5.09
C MET A 44 5.07 3.77 5.63
N TYR A 45 3.89 3.40 5.13
CA TYR A 45 3.20 2.17 5.55
C TYR A 45 3.89 0.89 5.10
N ARG A 46 4.74 0.93 4.07
CA ARG A 46 5.57 -0.22 3.66
C ARG A 46 6.42 -0.76 4.80
N ARG A 47 6.91 0.12 5.68
CA ARG A 47 7.75 -0.23 6.84
C ARG A 47 7.07 -1.22 7.80
N VAL A 48 5.74 -1.28 7.78
CA VAL A 48 4.97 -2.23 8.60
C VAL A 48 5.21 -3.67 8.17
N LEU A 49 5.16 -3.92 6.85
CA LEU A 49 5.28 -5.28 6.28
C LEU A 49 6.69 -5.83 6.43
N VAL A 50 7.71 -5.00 6.22
CA VAL A 50 9.12 -5.40 6.31
C VAL A 50 9.63 -5.52 7.76
N GLY A 51 8.81 -5.20 8.77
CA GLY A 51 9.15 -5.37 10.18
C GLY A 51 10.01 -4.26 10.79
N ASP A 52 10.31 -3.20 10.03
CA ASP A 52 11.16 -2.07 10.44
C ASP A 52 10.64 -1.27 11.64
N MET A 53 9.40 -1.52 12.08
CA MET A 53 8.83 -0.82 13.24
C MET A 53 9.25 -1.39 14.60
N GLY A 54 9.94 -2.54 14.65
CA GLY A 54 10.52 -3.11 15.89
C GLY A 54 9.51 -3.28 17.04
N ALA A 55 8.22 -3.35 16.74
CA ALA A 55 7.12 -3.27 17.68
C ALA A 55 6.38 -4.61 17.78
N SER A 56 5.79 -4.88 18.95
CA SER A 56 4.91 -6.05 19.13
C SER A 56 3.74 -6.00 18.14
N TYR A 57 3.24 -7.17 17.73
CA TYR A 57 2.10 -7.30 16.81
C TYR A 57 0.93 -6.37 17.18
N ASP A 58 0.51 -6.37 18.45
CA ASP A 58 -0.62 -5.56 18.91
C ASP A 58 -0.36 -4.06 18.74
N ARG A 59 0.88 -3.62 18.99
CA ARG A 59 1.29 -2.23 18.77
C ARG A 59 1.30 -1.89 17.29
N VAL A 60 1.76 -2.81 16.43
CA VAL A 60 1.76 -2.62 14.98
C VAL A 60 0.32 -2.50 14.45
N CYS A 61 -0.56 -3.44 14.78
CA CYS A 61 -1.97 -3.41 14.37
C CYS A 61 -2.68 -2.16 14.90
N LYS A 62 -2.44 -1.77 16.17
CA LYS A 62 -3.00 -0.53 16.74
C LYS A 62 -2.51 0.71 15.99
N ASN A 63 -1.21 0.78 15.70
CA ASN A 63 -0.62 1.95 15.03
C ASN A 63 -1.12 2.11 13.59
N VAL A 64 -1.19 1.01 12.82
CA VAL A 64 -1.74 1.09 11.45
C VAL A 64 -3.22 1.47 11.49
N THR A 65 -4.01 0.90 12.42
CA THR A 65 -5.45 1.20 12.56
C THR A 65 -5.72 2.64 12.98
N ALA A 66 -4.88 3.21 13.84
CA ALA A 66 -5.03 4.59 14.30
C ALA A 66 -4.89 5.63 13.18
N LYS A 67 -4.47 5.22 11.97
CA LYS A 67 -4.02 6.07 10.86
C LYS A 67 -2.83 6.94 11.30
N TYR A 68 -1.72 6.92 10.55
CA TYR A 68 -0.62 7.84 10.84
C TYR A 68 -1.10 9.29 10.72
N ARG A 69 -0.40 10.21 11.41
CA ARG A 69 -0.66 11.67 11.31
C ARG A 69 -0.74 12.16 9.86
N CYS A 70 -0.09 11.47 8.92
CA CYS A 70 -0.14 11.84 7.52
C CYS A 70 -1.51 11.63 6.86
N HIS A 71 -2.29 10.61 7.26
CA HIS A 71 -3.69 10.43 6.80
C HIS A 71 -4.62 11.55 7.30
N GLN A 72 -4.38 12.07 8.51
CA GLN A 72 -5.14 13.22 9.03
C GLN A 72 -4.90 14.47 8.17
N LYS A 73 -3.68 14.67 7.67
CA LYS A 73 -3.35 15.76 6.75
C LYS A 73 -4.04 15.57 5.39
N ILE A 74 -3.98 14.37 4.81
CA ILE A 74 -4.64 14.06 3.54
C ILE A 74 -6.16 14.27 3.61
N ALA A 75 -6.79 13.92 4.74
CA ALA A 75 -8.24 14.07 4.93
C ALA A 75 -8.72 15.52 4.76
N SER A 76 -7.82 16.49 5.02
CA SER A 76 -8.10 17.93 4.90
C SER A 76 -7.81 18.51 3.50
N CYS A 77 -7.25 17.73 2.58
CA CYS A 77 -7.01 18.15 1.20
C CYS A 77 -8.31 18.25 0.38
N PRO A 78 -8.31 19.05 -0.71
CA PRO A 78 -9.46 19.13 -1.62
C PRO A 78 -9.87 17.77 -2.17
N GLU A 79 -11.17 17.59 -2.43
CA GLU A 79 -11.72 16.34 -2.97
C GLU A 79 -10.98 15.82 -4.22
N PRO A 80 -10.64 16.65 -5.24
CA PRO A 80 -9.93 16.17 -6.43
C PRO A 80 -8.56 15.55 -6.11
N VAL A 81 -7.87 16.07 -5.08
CA VAL A 81 -6.60 15.50 -4.62
C VAL A 81 -6.87 14.15 -3.97
N ARG A 82 -7.83 14.07 -3.05
CA ARG A 82 -8.14 12.82 -2.34
C ARG A 82 -8.58 11.70 -3.29
N THR A 83 -9.37 12.01 -4.31
CA THR A 83 -9.82 11.03 -5.31
C THR A 83 -8.68 10.48 -6.18
N ASN A 84 -7.63 11.28 -6.42
CA ASN A 84 -6.45 10.84 -7.17
C ASN A 84 -5.60 9.80 -6.42
N PHE A 85 -5.81 9.64 -5.11
CA PHE A 85 -5.13 8.65 -4.27
C PHE A 85 -6.03 7.49 -3.80
N SER A 86 -7.17 7.30 -4.47
CA SER A 86 -8.13 6.23 -4.14
C SER A 86 -7.46 4.85 -4.08
N ARG A 87 -6.57 4.55 -5.02
CA ARG A 87 -5.82 3.31 -5.06
C ARG A 87 -4.86 3.11 -3.89
N GLN A 88 -4.17 4.17 -3.48
CA GLN A 88 -3.28 4.13 -2.33
C GLN A 88 -4.08 3.96 -1.04
N GLU A 89 -5.28 4.56 -0.94
CA GLU A 89 -6.19 4.33 0.18
C GLU A 89 -6.69 2.87 0.20
N GLU A 90 -7.04 2.29 -0.95
CA GLU A 90 -7.35 0.84 -1.05
C GLU A 90 -6.18 -0.02 -0.57
N GLY A 91 -4.95 0.33 -0.97
CA GLY A 91 -3.73 -0.33 -0.51
C GLY A 91 -3.53 -0.22 1.01
N TYR A 92 -3.81 0.95 1.58
CA TYR A 92 -3.75 1.18 3.02
C TYR A 92 -4.82 0.36 3.78
N GLU A 93 -6.06 0.33 3.31
CA GLU A 93 -7.13 -0.46 3.93
C GLU A 93 -6.83 -1.97 3.85
N ALA A 94 -6.30 -2.44 2.71
CA ALA A 94 -5.83 -3.81 2.55
C ALA A 94 -4.67 -4.12 3.49
N LEU A 95 -3.70 -3.21 3.62
CA LEU A 95 -2.60 -3.35 4.58
C LEU A 95 -3.11 -3.46 6.01
N ARG A 96 -4.02 -2.58 6.44
CA ARG A 96 -4.56 -2.57 7.80
C ARG A 96 -5.16 -3.94 8.13
N ASN A 97 -6.01 -4.44 7.23
CA ASN A 97 -6.66 -5.74 7.42
C ASN A 97 -5.65 -6.89 7.40
N PHE A 98 -4.65 -6.81 6.52
CA PHE A 98 -3.59 -7.82 6.38
C PHE A 98 -2.68 -7.90 7.62
N VAL A 99 -2.26 -6.76 8.15
CA VAL A 99 -1.36 -6.66 9.30
C VAL A 99 -2.08 -6.96 10.62
N CYS A 100 -3.36 -6.67 10.70
CA CYS A 100 -4.21 -7.02 11.84
C CYS A 100 -4.76 -8.46 11.77
N ASP A 101 -4.35 -9.23 10.77
CA ASP A 101 -4.44 -10.69 10.74
C ASP A 101 -3.04 -11.28 10.98
N ARG A 102 -2.79 -11.75 12.20
CA ARG A 102 -1.47 -12.25 12.62
C ARG A 102 -0.96 -13.35 11.70
N GLN A 103 -1.83 -14.28 11.31
CA GLN A 103 -1.42 -15.40 10.46
C GLN A 103 -0.99 -14.89 9.08
N SER A 104 -1.78 -14.01 8.45
CA SER A 104 -1.42 -13.42 7.17
C SER A 104 -0.07 -12.69 7.22
N LEU A 105 0.19 -11.92 8.29
CA LEU A 105 1.43 -11.19 8.46
C LEU A 105 2.65 -12.11 8.65
N ASP A 106 2.50 -13.15 9.49
CA ASP A 106 3.58 -14.10 9.76
C ASP A 106 3.87 -14.99 8.54
N ASP A 107 2.84 -15.40 7.80
CA ASP A 107 2.98 -16.14 6.53
C ASP A 107 3.75 -15.31 5.50
N TYR A 108 3.44 -14.02 5.35
CA TYR A 108 4.18 -13.15 4.43
C TYR A 108 5.64 -12.98 4.84
N ARG A 109 5.91 -12.72 6.13
CA ARG A 109 7.29 -12.57 6.62
C ARG A 109 8.11 -13.82 6.39
N THR A 110 7.54 -14.99 6.70
CA THR A 110 8.18 -16.28 6.47
C THR A 110 8.42 -16.51 4.98
N ALA A 111 7.41 -16.27 4.15
CA ALA A 111 7.52 -16.40 2.69
C ALA A 111 8.57 -15.46 2.08
N SER A 112 8.68 -14.22 2.57
CA SER A 112 9.73 -13.28 2.14
C SER A 112 11.13 -13.80 2.49
N GLN A 113 11.32 -14.45 3.64
CA GLN A 113 12.61 -15.03 4.04
C GLN A 113 13.01 -16.26 3.21
N CYS A 114 12.03 -16.91 2.57
CA CYS A 114 12.25 -18.03 1.67
C CYS A 114 12.85 -17.64 0.32
N GLN A 115 13.16 -16.36 0.10
CA GLN A 115 13.88 -15.90 -1.09
C GLN A 115 15.39 -15.82 -0.84
N ASP A 116 16.18 -16.20 -1.84
CA ASP A 116 17.62 -15.96 -1.91
C ASP A 116 17.91 -14.51 -2.30
N PHE A 117 18.03 -13.64 -1.30
CA PHE A 117 18.31 -12.22 -1.51
C PHE A 117 19.65 -11.96 -2.21
N GLY A 118 20.61 -12.89 -2.17
CA GLY A 118 21.88 -12.77 -2.89
C GLY A 118 21.70 -12.75 -4.42
N LYS A 119 20.61 -13.32 -4.93
CA LYS A 119 20.26 -13.37 -6.36
C LYS A 119 19.18 -12.38 -6.78
N LEU A 120 18.59 -11.65 -5.81
CA LEU A 120 17.43 -10.81 -6.06
C LEU A 120 17.76 -9.65 -7.01
N GLN A 121 18.90 -8.98 -6.79
CA GLN A 121 19.32 -7.84 -7.62
C GLN A 121 19.45 -8.26 -9.09
N ASP A 122 20.20 -9.33 -9.37
CA ASP A 122 20.42 -9.83 -10.73
C ASP A 122 19.10 -10.17 -11.43
N CYS A 123 18.17 -10.83 -10.71
CA CYS A 123 16.87 -11.13 -11.28
C CYS A 123 16.03 -9.87 -11.53
N GLN A 124 16.05 -8.91 -10.61
CA GLN A 124 15.35 -7.63 -10.75
C GLN A 124 15.87 -6.83 -11.95
N GLU A 125 17.19 -6.77 -12.14
CA GLU A 125 17.83 -6.10 -13.27
C GLU A 125 17.44 -6.73 -14.61
N ARG A 126 17.50 -8.07 -14.73
CA ARG A 126 17.03 -8.79 -15.93
C ARG A 126 15.55 -8.54 -16.24
N ASN A 127 14.74 -8.33 -15.20
CA ASN A 127 13.32 -8.01 -15.32
C ASN A 127 13.02 -6.51 -15.37
N GLY A 128 14.03 -5.66 -15.62
CA GLY A 128 13.84 -4.25 -15.93
C GLY A 128 13.58 -3.32 -14.74
N ALA A 129 13.89 -3.74 -13.51
CA ALA A 129 13.88 -2.88 -12.33
C ALA A 129 15.19 -2.09 -12.13
N GLY A 130 16.26 -2.44 -12.86
CA GLY A 130 17.52 -1.69 -12.84
C GLY A 130 17.35 -0.23 -13.31
N PRO A 131 18.23 0.68 -12.87
CA PRO A 131 18.24 2.05 -13.36
C PRO A 131 18.53 2.05 -14.87
N LYS A 132 17.55 2.43 -15.68
CA LYS A 132 17.79 2.67 -17.11
C LYS A 132 18.35 4.08 -17.24
N GLU A 133 19.58 4.20 -17.71
CA GLU A 133 20.35 5.46 -17.86
C GLU A 133 19.61 6.61 -18.56
N ASN A 134 18.48 6.37 -19.24
CA ASN A 134 17.78 7.38 -20.05
C ASN A 134 16.24 7.39 -19.94
N ARG A 135 15.63 6.79 -18.91
CA ARG A 135 14.17 6.85 -18.70
C ARG A 135 13.84 7.05 -17.23
N GLU A 136 14.07 8.27 -16.76
CA GLU A 136 13.63 8.75 -15.46
C GLU A 136 12.12 9.00 -15.49
N ASP A 137 11.36 7.93 -15.30
CA ASP A 137 10.11 8.04 -14.54
C ASP A 137 10.43 7.54 -13.12
N PRO A 138 10.96 8.43 -12.24
CA PRO A 138 11.27 8.09 -10.86
C PRO A 138 10.01 7.73 -10.08
N ASP A 139 8.85 8.26 -10.49
CA ASP A 139 7.57 7.99 -9.85
C ASP A 139 7.14 6.53 -9.99
N ASN A 140 7.60 5.86 -11.05
CA ASN A 140 7.26 4.47 -11.37
C ASN A 140 8.34 3.45 -10.97
N PHE A 141 9.46 3.91 -10.36
CA PHE A 141 10.53 3.01 -9.92
C PHE A 141 10.04 1.96 -8.90
N GLY A 142 9.29 2.40 -7.88
CA GLY A 142 8.72 1.50 -6.86
C GLY A 142 7.81 0.43 -7.46
N CYS A 143 6.99 0.80 -8.45
CA CYS A 143 6.13 -0.15 -9.17
C CYS A 143 6.91 -1.17 -9.99
N ARG A 144 7.98 -0.75 -10.68
CA ARG A 144 8.84 -1.67 -11.44
C ARG A 144 9.53 -2.64 -10.49
N LEU A 145 10.13 -2.12 -9.42
CA LEU A 145 10.84 -2.93 -8.43
C LEU A 145 9.92 -3.98 -7.78
N GLY A 146 8.73 -3.60 -7.33
CA GLY A 146 7.77 -4.54 -6.73
C GLY A 146 7.34 -5.63 -7.71
N ARG A 147 7.01 -5.26 -8.96
CA ARG A 147 6.63 -6.24 -10.00
C ARG A 147 7.76 -7.20 -10.35
N SER A 148 8.99 -6.71 -10.49
CA SER A 148 10.14 -7.56 -10.75
C SER A 148 10.41 -8.51 -9.58
N THR A 149 10.27 -8.04 -8.34
CA THR A 149 10.38 -8.89 -7.14
C THR A 149 9.36 -10.03 -7.16
N MET A 150 8.11 -9.74 -7.54
CA MET A 150 7.07 -10.76 -7.71
C MET A 150 7.42 -11.77 -8.81
N ILE A 151 7.90 -11.31 -9.98
CA ILE A 151 8.31 -12.20 -11.08
C ILE A 151 9.45 -13.12 -10.64
N CYS A 152 10.40 -12.58 -9.88
CA CYS A 152 11.59 -13.30 -9.44
C CYS A 152 11.33 -14.37 -8.37
N PHE A 153 10.15 -14.41 -7.74
CA PHE A 153 9.89 -15.31 -6.62
C PHE A 153 10.25 -16.78 -6.91
N ASP A 154 9.85 -17.30 -8.07
CA ASP A 154 10.04 -18.71 -8.37
C ASP A 154 11.51 -19.10 -8.58
N GLU A 155 12.33 -18.17 -9.07
CA GLU A 155 13.78 -18.34 -9.27
C GLU A 155 14.53 -18.24 -7.94
N LEU A 156 14.07 -17.36 -7.06
CA LEU A 156 14.73 -17.06 -5.79
C LEU A 156 14.30 -17.98 -4.65
N PHE A 157 13.25 -18.80 -4.84
CA PHE A 157 12.74 -19.67 -3.79
C PHE A 157 13.80 -20.68 -3.34
N LYS A 158 14.18 -20.64 -2.06
CA LYS A 158 15.14 -21.57 -1.48
C LYS A 158 14.50 -22.93 -1.23
N SER A 159 15.20 -23.99 -1.58
CA SER A 159 14.72 -25.37 -1.41
C SER A 159 14.60 -25.81 0.06
N ASP A 160 15.27 -25.12 0.98
CA ASP A 160 15.30 -25.40 2.42
C ASP A 160 14.27 -24.57 3.22
N CYS A 161 13.41 -23.81 2.54
CA CYS A 161 12.31 -23.09 3.17
C CYS A 161 11.31 -24.06 3.85
N GLU A 162 10.87 -23.72 5.06
CA GLU A 162 9.89 -24.50 5.82
C GLU A 162 8.51 -24.54 5.14
N MET A 163 8.12 -23.44 4.50
CA MET A 163 6.89 -23.37 3.73
C MET A 163 7.05 -24.01 2.36
N ASP A 164 6.05 -24.74 1.88
CA ASP A 164 6.05 -25.20 0.50
C ASP A 164 5.98 -24.01 -0.48
N LYS A 165 6.58 -24.17 -1.67
CA LYS A 165 6.70 -23.10 -2.66
C LYS A 165 5.37 -22.45 -3.02
N LYS A 166 4.29 -23.22 -3.11
CA LYS A 166 2.98 -22.71 -3.54
C LYS A 166 2.38 -21.82 -2.45
N THR A 167 2.43 -22.26 -1.20
CA THR A 167 1.93 -21.49 -0.05
C THR A 167 2.78 -20.24 0.18
N ALA A 168 4.11 -20.37 0.14
CA ALA A 168 5.02 -19.23 0.25
C ALA A 168 4.75 -18.20 -0.85
N LYS A 169 4.61 -18.63 -2.11
CA LYS A 169 4.28 -17.74 -3.22
C LYS A 169 2.97 -17.00 -2.99
N ALA A 170 1.91 -17.71 -2.58
CA ALA A 170 0.61 -17.08 -2.35
C ALA A 170 0.67 -16.00 -1.26
N ALA A 171 1.32 -16.30 -0.12
CA ALA A 171 1.50 -15.35 0.97
C ALA A 171 2.35 -14.14 0.55
N PHE A 172 3.47 -14.39 -0.13
CA PHE A 172 4.36 -13.36 -0.65
C PHE A 172 3.63 -12.41 -1.62
N MET A 173 2.92 -12.98 -2.61
CA MET A 173 2.19 -12.18 -3.61
C MET A 173 1.08 -11.35 -2.98
N LYS A 174 0.44 -11.84 -1.91
CA LYS A 174 -0.60 -11.07 -1.19
C LYS A 174 0.00 -9.79 -0.59
N GLY A 175 1.16 -9.88 0.08
CA GLY A 175 1.85 -8.71 0.63
C GLY A 175 2.42 -7.78 -0.43
N GLU A 176 3.07 -8.30 -1.49
CA GLU A 176 3.61 -7.46 -2.56
C GLU A 176 2.53 -6.70 -3.34
N ASN A 177 1.35 -7.29 -3.55
CA ASN A 177 0.22 -6.58 -4.17
C ASN A 177 -0.27 -5.40 -3.31
N ILE A 178 -0.24 -5.54 -1.98
CA ILE A 178 -0.55 -4.44 -1.05
C ILE A 178 0.49 -3.33 -1.19
N LEU A 179 1.78 -3.67 -1.28
CA LEU A 179 2.85 -2.70 -1.50
C LEU A 179 2.71 -1.96 -2.84
N LEU A 180 2.36 -2.68 -3.91
CA LEU A 180 2.08 -2.07 -5.21
C LEU A 180 0.87 -1.12 -5.14
N ALA A 181 -0.19 -1.48 -4.41
CA ALA A 181 -1.34 -0.60 -4.23
C ALA A 181 -0.99 0.67 -3.44
N LEU A 182 -0.20 0.55 -2.36
CA LEU A 182 0.32 1.69 -1.59
C LEU A 182 1.16 2.65 -2.43
N GLU A 183 1.84 2.13 -3.46
CA GLU A 183 2.58 2.94 -4.42
C GLU A 183 1.72 3.51 -5.57
N GLY A 184 0.42 3.22 -5.59
CA GLY A 184 -0.47 3.65 -6.67
C GLY A 184 -0.30 2.85 -7.97
N CYS A 185 0.39 1.71 -7.92
CA CYS A 185 0.68 0.87 -9.08
C CYS A 185 -0.48 -0.04 -9.44
N SER A 186 -0.85 -0.13 -10.72
CA SER A 186 -1.71 -1.20 -11.24
C SER A 186 -1.17 -2.59 -10.85
N SER A 187 -2.00 -3.38 -10.15
CA SER A 187 -1.68 -4.68 -9.51
C SER A 187 -1.37 -5.81 -10.50
N SER A 188 -1.15 -5.48 -11.75
CA SER A 188 -1.02 -6.44 -12.81
C SER A 188 0.44 -6.68 -13.16
N ALA A 189 1.10 -7.56 -12.39
CA ALA A 189 2.20 -8.36 -12.94
C ALA A 189 1.75 -9.07 -14.25
N ALA A 190 0.47 -9.42 -14.34
CA ALA A 190 -0.19 -9.90 -15.56
C ALA A 190 -0.15 -8.92 -16.75
N SER A 191 -0.26 -7.60 -16.56
CA SER A 191 -0.27 -6.66 -17.69
C SER A 191 1.13 -6.47 -18.30
N HIS A 192 2.18 -6.62 -17.49
CA HIS A 192 3.56 -6.64 -18.01
C HIS A 192 3.84 -7.91 -18.80
N LEU A 193 3.37 -9.05 -18.31
CA LEU A 193 3.44 -10.31 -19.06
C LEU A 193 2.63 -10.24 -20.35
N ILE A 194 1.39 -9.73 -20.32
CA ILE A 194 0.56 -9.54 -21.51
C ILE A 194 1.22 -8.58 -22.50
N SER A 195 1.82 -7.48 -22.03
CA SER A 195 2.56 -6.56 -22.91
C SER A 195 3.79 -7.24 -23.55
N GLN A 196 4.55 -8.05 -22.80
CA GLN A 196 5.68 -8.79 -23.34
C GLN A 196 5.25 -9.89 -24.33
N PHE A 197 4.17 -10.62 -24.02
CA PHE A 197 3.60 -11.64 -24.93
C PHE A 197 3.00 -11.03 -26.20
N LEU A 198 2.39 -9.84 -26.11
CA LEU A 198 1.88 -9.11 -27.28
C LEU A 198 3.02 -8.60 -28.17
N MET A 199 4.12 -8.12 -27.59
CA MET A 199 5.31 -7.71 -28.34
C MET A 199 6.00 -8.88 -29.03
N LEU A 200 6.13 -10.02 -28.36
CA LEU A 200 6.64 -11.27 -28.94
C LEU A 200 5.72 -11.79 -30.05
N GLY A 201 4.40 -11.79 -29.83
CA GLY A 201 3.42 -12.17 -30.85
C GLY A 201 3.47 -11.29 -32.09
N ALA A 202 3.67 -9.98 -31.94
CA ALA A 202 3.84 -9.04 -33.05
C ALA A 202 5.14 -9.28 -33.83
N MET A 203 6.26 -9.56 -33.15
CA MET A 203 7.52 -9.90 -33.82
C MET A 203 7.44 -11.21 -34.60
N VAL A 204 6.85 -12.25 -34.01
CA VAL A 204 6.66 -13.55 -34.69
C VAL A 204 5.76 -13.38 -35.91
N ALA A 205 4.65 -12.64 -35.81
CA ALA A 205 3.77 -12.39 -36.94
C ALA A 205 4.44 -11.57 -38.06
N ALA A 206 5.30 -10.61 -37.71
CA ALA A 206 6.07 -9.83 -38.69
C ALA A 206 7.11 -10.70 -39.41
N LEU A 207 7.84 -11.54 -38.68
CA LEU A 207 8.83 -12.47 -39.25
C LEU A 207 8.18 -13.54 -40.13
N SER A 208 7.05 -14.12 -39.71
CA SER A 208 6.30 -15.09 -40.52
C SER A 208 5.72 -14.48 -41.80
N ARG A 209 5.36 -13.19 -41.80
CA ARG A 209 4.93 -12.48 -43.02
C ARG A 209 6.09 -12.12 -43.95
N TYR A 210 7.28 -11.90 -43.41
CA TYR A 210 8.48 -11.62 -44.19
C TYR A 210 9.02 -12.88 -44.88
N MET A 211 8.95 -14.04 -44.22
CA MET A 211 9.41 -15.32 -44.76
C MET A 211 8.46 -15.99 -45.77
N ASN A 212 7.21 -15.54 -45.87
CA ASN A 212 6.20 -16.03 -46.83
C ASN A 212 6.03 -15.13 -48.07
N LYS A 213 7.01 -14.26 -48.33
CA LYS A 213 7.17 -13.52 -49.58
C LYS A 213 8.46 -13.97 -50.26
#